data_AF-A0A8I6A6H9-F1
#
_entry.id   AF-A0A8I6A6H9-F1
#
_cell.length_a   1.000
_cell.length_b   1.000
_cell.length_c   1.000
_cell.angle_alpha   90.00
_cell.angle_beta   90.00
_cell.angle_gamma   90.00
#
_symmetry.space_group_name_H-M   'P 1'
#
loop_
_entity.id
_entity.type
_entity.pdbx_description
1 polymer ?
#
loop_
_entity_poly.entity_id
_entity_poly.type
_entity_poly.pdbx_seq_one_letter_code
_entity_poly.pdbx_strand_id
1 'polypeptide(L)'
;MHAFTTQNRMAPTVILEPAVGCLCDQPVHITVRGLGPEQPVTLRAALRDEKGALFRAHARYRADAHGVLDLERAPALGGSFTGLEPMGLIWAMEPERPFWRLVKRDVQTPFVVELEVLDGHEPDGGRLLAQAVHERHFMAPGVRRVPVREGRVRATLFLPPGNGSFPGIIDLFGLGGGLLEYRASLLAGKGFAVMALAYYNYDDLPKDVDIIHLEYFEEAVNYLLSHPQVKGSGVGVLGISKGGELGFAMATFLKNITAAVIINGSVANVGGTLQYRDETILPVGMSTKRIKRIKDGLKDIVDALNNPLEGADQKSLIPVERSDTTFLFLVGQDDHNWKSEFYAREASKRLQAHGKEKPQIICYPETGHYIEPPYFPLCKASLHSLVGGPVIWGGEPRAHAMAQVDAWQQLQTFFHKHLGGEKKTIPAKL
;
A
#
# COMPACT_ATOMS: atom_id res chain seq x y z
N MET A 1 -34.50 -51.24 -23.62
CA MET A 1 -34.32 -50.70 -22.27
C MET A 1 -32.93 -50.07 -22.19
N HIS A 2 -32.81 -48.76 -22.40
CA HIS A 2 -31.55 -48.05 -22.17
C HIS A 2 -31.50 -47.63 -20.70
N ALA A 3 -30.74 -48.37 -19.89
CA ALA A 3 -30.44 -47.98 -18.53
C ALA A 3 -29.45 -46.80 -18.57
N PHE A 4 -29.95 -45.60 -18.26
CA PHE A 4 -29.09 -44.46 -17.94
C PHE A 4 -28.30 -44.80 -16.68
N THR A 5 -27.00 -45.03 -16.87
CA THR A 5 -26.04 -45.12 -15.77
C THR A 5 -25.88 -43.69 -15.24
N THR A 6 -26.51 -43.39 -14.11
CA THR A 6 -26.20 -42.21 -13.30
C THR A 6 -24.79 -42.38 -12.74
N GLN A 7 -23.80 -41.97 -13.53
CA GLN A 7 -22.44 -41.80 -13.04
C GLN A 7 -22.51 -40.82 -11.86
N ASN A 8 -22.20 -41.32 -10.66
CA ASN A 8 -22.22 -40.58 -9.42
C ASN A 8 -21.17 -39.45 -9.53
N ARG A 9 -21.57 -38.28 -10.04
CA ARG A 9 -20.66 -37.14 -10.24
C ARG A 9 -20.16 -36.71 -8.87
N MET A 10 -18.84 -36.68 -8.70
CA MET A 10 -18.24 -36.13 -7.48
C MET A 10 -18.72 -34.69 -7.28
N ALA A 11 -18.87 -34.30 -6.01
CA ALA A 11 -19.26 -32.93 -5.67
C ALA A 11 -18.24 -31.92 -6.25
N PRO A 12 -18.70 -30.73 -6.70
CA PRO A 12 -17.79 -29.69 -7.17
C PRO A 12 -16.71 -29.39 -6.12
N THR A 13 -15.48 -29.10 -6.58
CA THR A 13 -14.33 -28.86 -5.72
C THR A 13 -13.59 -27.61 -6.16
N VAL A 14 -13.23 -26.75 -5.21
CA VAL A 14 -12.37 -25.59 -5.44
C VAL A 14 -10.90 -26.02 -5.28
N ILE A 15 -10.08 -25.71 -6.27
CA ILE A 15 -8.65 -25.97 -6.31
C ILE A 15 -7.94 -24.61 -6.32
N LEU A 16 -7.00 -24.44 -5.41
CA LEU A 16 -6.25 -23.21 -5.20
C LEU A 16 -4.77 -23.50 -5.44
N GLU A 17 -4.10 -22.64 -6.20
CA GLU A 17 -2.66 -22.75 -6.43
C GLU A 17 -1.99 -21.40 -6.11
N PRO A 18 -1.12 -21.33 -5.08
CA PRO A 18 -0.71 -22.41 -4.17
C PRO A 18 -1.81 -22.82 -3.17
N ALA A 19 -1.85 -24.12 -2.84
CA ALA A 19 -2.96 -24.74 -2.12
C ALA A 19 -3.10 -24.38 -0.63
N VAL A 20 -1.99 -24.23 0.09
CA VAL A 20 -2.00 -24.04 1.55
C VAL A 20 -2.24 -22.58 1.95
N GLY A 21 -1.92 -21.64 1.06
CA GLY A 21 -1.89 -20.20 1.33
C GLY A 21 -0.75 -19.53 0.57
N CYS A 22 -0.77 -18.20 0.52
CA CYS A 22 0.31 -17.41 -0.08
C CYS A 22 0.47 -16.08 0.66
N LEU A 23 1.48 -15.29 0.29
CA LEU A 23 1.56 -13.92 0.79
C LEU A 23 0.41 -13.07 0.25
N CYS A 24 0.01 -12.07 1.03
CA CYS A 24 -1.05 -11.13 0.65
C CYS A 24 -0.77 -10.39 -0.66
N ASP A 25 0.50 -10.22 -1.04
CA ASP A 25 0.92 -9.55 -2.27
C ASP A 25 1.13 -10.51 -3.45
N GLN A 26 0.83 -11.81 -3.30
CA GLN A 26 0.97 -12.83 -4.35
C GLN A 26 -0.38 -13.19 -4.98
N PRO A 27 -0.42 -13.44 -6.30
CA PRO A 27 -1.63 -13.97 -6.93
C PRO A 27 -1.94 -15.40 -6.44
N VAL A 28 -3.21 -15.78 -6.49
CA VAL A 28 -3.69 -17.14 -6.28
C VAL A 28 -4.51 -17.55 -7.51
N HIS A 29 -4.20 -18.71 -8.08
CA HIS A 29 -4.97 -19.27 -9.18
C HIS A 29 -6.13 -20.10 -8.61
N ILE A 30 -7.35 -19.77 -9.04
CA ILE A 30 -8.59 -20.38 -8.54
C ILE A 30 -9.24 -21.16 -9.69
N THR A 31 -9.44 -22.46 -9.47
CA THR A 31 -10.17 -23.35 -10.40
C THR A 31 -11.29 -24.08 -9.66
N VAL A 32 -12.42 -24.31 -10.29
CA VAL A 32 -13.50 -25.18 -9.81
C VAL A 32 -13.68 -26.33 -10.80
N ARG A 33 -13.70 -27.57 -10.30
CA ARG A 33 -13.95 -28.78 -11.12
C ARG A 33 -15.18 -29.51 -10.63
N GLY A 34 -15.79 -30.32 -11.50
CA GLY A 34 -16.94 -31.16 -11.16
C GLY A 34 -18.28 -30.44 -11.29
N LEU A 35 -18.32 -29.28 -11.94
CA LEU A 35 -19.56 -28.60 -12.30
C LEU A 35 -20.26 -29.34 -13.47
N GLY A 36 -21.52 -29.02 -13.73
CA GLY A 36 -22.18 -29.38 -14.98
C GLY A 36 -21.56 -28.63 -16.17
N PRO A 37 -21.57 -29.23 -17.39
CA PRO A 37 -21.20 -28.50 -18.60
C PRO A 37 -21.98 -27.20 -18.72
N GLU A 38 -21.28 -26.09 -18.96
CA GLU A 38 -21.90 -24.75 -19.11
C GLU A 38 -22.74 -24.31 -17.91
N GLN A 39 -22.52 -24.88 -16.72
CA GLN A 39 -23.30 -24.55 -15.52
C GLN A 39 -23.06 -23.09 -15.11
N PRO A 40 -24.12 -22.27 -14.93
CA PRO A 40 -24.00 -20.95 -14.34
C PRO A 40 -23.70 -21.08 -12.84
N VAL A 41 -22.69 -20.34 -12.36
CA VAL A 41 -22.31 -20.31 -10.95
C VAL A 41 -21.97 -18.89 -10.50
N THR A 42 -22.10 -18.63 -9.22
CA THR A 42 -21.61 -17.40 -8.58
C THR A 42 -20.51 -17.77 -7.60
N LEU A 43 -19.33 -17.17 -7.76
CA LEU A 43 -18.27 -17.27 -6.76
C LEU A 43 -18.40 -16.09 -5.80
N ARG A 44 -18.32 -16.36 -4.50
CA ARG A 44 -18.31 -15.36 -3.43
C ARG A 44 -17.04 -15.50 -2.61
N ALA A 45 -16.40 -14.38 -2.32
CA ALA A 45 -15.27 -14.30 -1.40
C ALA A 45 -15.67 -13.45 -0.20
N ALA A 46 -15.27 -13.88 0.99
CA ALA A 46 -15.52 -13.19 2.24
C ALA A 46 -14.27 -13.19 3.12
N LEU A 47 -14.08 -12.12 3.87
CA LEU A 47 -12.98 -11.95 4.81
C LEU A 47 -13.47 -11.15 6.02
N ARG A 48 -13.04 -11.54 7.22
CA ARG A 48 -13.19 -10.71 8.43
C ARG A 48 -11.84 -10.14 8.82
N ASP A 49 -11.82 -8.83 9.07
CA ASP A 49 -10.62 -8.16 9.56
C ASP A 49 -10.39 -8.37 11.07
N GLU A 50 -9.32 -7.82 11.61
CA GLU A 50 -8.96 -7.96 13.04
C GLU A 50 -9.92 -7.27 14.01
N LYS A 51 -10.88 -6.49 13.49
CA LYS A 51 -11.97 -5.87 14.25
C LYS A 51 -13.31 -6.56 13.99
N GLY A 52 -13.31 -7.67 13.26
CA GLY A 52 -14.50 -8.47 12.93
C GLY A 52 -15.35 -7.91 11.80
N ALA A 53 -14.92 -6.81 11.16
CA ALA A 53 -15.65 -6.22 10.05
C ALA A 53 -15.56 -7.11 8.81
N LEU A 54 -16.69 -7.33 8.17
CA LEU A 54 -16.82 -8.25 7.04
C LEU A 54 -16.62 -7.50 5.72
N PHE A 55 -15.75 -8.05 4.88
CA PHE A 55 -15.47 -7.64 3.52
C PHE A 55 -15.91 -8.74 2.56
N ARG A 56 -16.57 -8.39 1.45
CA ARG A 56 -17.05 -9.38 0.48
C ARG A 56 -16.89 -8.91 -0.96
N ALA A 57 -16.70 -9.87 -1.86
CA ALA A 57 -16.83 -9.68 -3.30
C ALA A 57 -17.59 -10.87 -3.89
N HIS A 58 -18.24 -10.68 -5.03
CA HIS A 58 -18.81 -11.79 -5.79
C HIS A 58 -18.71 -11.56 -7.28
N ALA A 59 -18.67 -12.64 -8.06
CA ALA A 59 -18.76 -12.58 -9.51
C ALA A 59 -19.47 -13.80 -10.08
N ARG A 60 -20.26 -13.57 -11.14
CA ARG A 60 -20.99 -14.59 -11.88
C ARG A 60 -20.11 -15.16 -12.99
N TYR A 61 -20.11 -16.47 -13.13
CA TYR A 61 -19.33 -17.19 -14.14
C TYR A 61 -20.15 -18.30 -14.79
N ARG A 62 -19.61 -18.88 -15.85
CA ARG A 62 -20.11 -20.10 -16.47
C ARG A 62 -18.95 -21.09 -16.60
N ALA A 63 -19.16 -22.33 -16.17
CA ALA A 63 -18.18 -23.39 -16.41
C ALA A 63 -18.05 -23.68 -17.91
N ASP A 64 -16.94 -24.26 -18.34
CA ASP A 64 -16.77 -24.72 -19.72
C ASP A 64 -17.61 -25.99 -20.02
N ALA A 65 -17.52 -26.48 -21.25
CA ALA A 65 -18.19 -27.71 -21.71
C ALA A 65 -17.75 -28.97 -20.95
N HIS A 66 -16.64 -28.92 -20.20
CA HIS A 66 -16.12 -30.01 -19.38
C HIS A 66 -16.47 -29.88 -17.90
N GLY A 67 -17.22 -28.84 -17.51
CA GLY A 67 -17.59 -28.61 -16.10
C GLY A 67 -16.42 -28.07 -15.26
N VAL A 68 -15.52 -27.32 -15.90
CA VAL A 68 -14.38 -26.65 -15.27
C VAL A 68 -14.57 -25.14 -15.37
N LEU A 69 -14.33 -24.44 -14.26
CA LEU A 69 -14.22 -22.98 -14.23
C LEU A 69 -12.81 -22.62 -13.80
N ASP A 70 -12.06 -21.94 -14.64
CA ASP A 70 -10.69 -21.48 -14.38
C ASP A 70 -10.68 -19.95 -14.47
N LEU A 71 -10.36 -19.25 -13.37
CA LEU A 71 -10.45 -17.79 -13.32
C LEU A 71 -9.37 -17.06 -14.13
N GLU A 72 -8.31 -17.75 -14.58
CA GLU A 72 -7.34 -17.21 -15.54
C GLU A 72 -7.81 -17.33 -16.98
N ARG A 73 -8.93 -18.01 -17.24
CA ARG A 73 -9.44 -18.28 -18.60
C ARG A 73 -10.89 -17.82 -18.80
N ALA A 74 -11.70 -17.85 -17.74
CA ALA A 74 -13.11 -17.52 -17.78
C ALA A 74 -13.35 -16.09 -17.26
N PRO A 75 -13.89 -15.18 -18.09
CA PRO A 75 -14.22 -13.84 -17.63
C PRO A 75 -15.41 -13.86 -16.67
N ALA A 76 -15.36 -13.00 -15.66
CA ALA A 76 -16.51 -12.66 -14.84
C ALA A 76 -17.59 -12.00 -15.72
N LEU A 77 -18.83 -12.45 -15.59
CA LEU A 77 -20.01 -11.97 -16.33
C LEU A 77 -20.72 -10.80 -15.63
N GLY A 78 -20.25 -10.41 -14.44
CA GLY A 78 -20.78 -9.32 -13.63
C GLY A 78 -20.83 -9.68 -12.14
N GLY A 79 -21.20 -8.70 -11.32
CA GLY A 79 -21.08 -8.75 -9.86
C GLY A 79 -20.27 -7.56 -9.38
N SER A 80 -19.37 -7.76 -8.42
CA SER A 80 -18.40 -6.76 -7.95
C SER A 80 -17.42 -6.31 -9.04
N PHE A 81 -17.21 -7.12 -10.08
CA PHE A 81 -16.36 -6.82 -11.24
C PHE A 81 -16.82 -7.62 -12.47
N THR A 82 -16.23 -7.34 -13.63
CA THR A 82 -16.47 -8.04 -14.91
C THR A 82 -15.16 -8.20 -15.68
N GLY A 83 -15.11 -9.13 -16.63
CA GLY A 83 -13.94 -9.39 -17.47
C GLY A 83 -12.98 -10.43 -16.87
N LEU A 84 -11.84 -10.63 -17.53
CA LEU A 84 -10.83 -11.62 -17.14
C LEU A 84 -9.95 -11.06 -16.01
N GLU A 85 -10.41 -11.24 -14.77
CA GLU A 85 -9.82 -10.65 -13.56
C GLU A 85 -9.56 -11.76 -12.51
N PRO A 86 -8.45 -12.52 -12.62
CA PRO A 86 -8.23 -13.70 -11.78
C PRO A 86 -8.22 -13.41 -10.27
N MET A 87 -7.74 -12.21 -9.91
CA MET A 87 -7.68 -11.71 -8.53
C MET A 87 -8.86 -10.81 -8.14
N GLY A 88 -9.89 -10.70 -9.00
CA GLY A 88 -11.05 -9.83 -8.80
C GLY A 88 -11.80 -10.09 -7.51
N LEU A 89 -11.93 -11.36 -7.12
CA LEU A 89 -12.59 -11.76 -5.86
C LEU A 89 -11.87 -11.22 -4.61
N ILE A 90 -10.60 -10.81 -4.71
CA ILE A 90 -9.82 -10.28 -3.59
C ILE A 90 -9.76 -8.75 -3.68
N TRP A 91 -9.33 -8.19 -4.81
CA TRP A 91 -9.15 -6.73 -4.90
C TRP A 91 -10.48 -5.97 -4.91
N ALA A 92 -11.58 -6.59 -5.36
CA ALA A 92 -12.90 -5.97 -5.42
C ALA A 92 -13.72 -6.12 -4.13
N MET A 93 -13.10 -6.58 -3.04
CA MET A 93 -13.80 -6.71 -1.76
C MET A 93 -14.25 -5.36 -1.22
N GLU A 94 -15.51 -5.26 -0.83
CA GLU A 94 -16.08 -4.07 -0.21
C GLU A 94 -16.49 -4.36 1.23
N PRO A 95 -16.34 -3.39 2.15
CA PRO A 95 -16.81 -3.57 3.52
C PRO A 95 -18.34 -3.57 3.56
N GLU A 96 -18.93 -4.47 4.33
CA GLU A 96 -20.38 -4.46 4.59
C GLU A 96 -20.80 -3.20 5.36
N ARG A 97 -19.91 -2.69 6.22
CA ARG A 97 -20.09 -1.42 6.92
C ARG A 97 -19.55 -0.26 6.08
N PRO A 98 -20.35 0.75 5.71
CA PRO A 98 -19.86 1.93 5.00
C PRO A 98 -18.70 2.62 5.73
N PHE A 99 -17.77 3.17 4.95
CA PHE A 99 -16.63 3.96 5.42
C PHE A 99 -15.61 3.21 6.30
N TRP A 100 -15.65 1.88 6.26
CA TRP A 100 -14.70 1.03 6.98
C TRP A 100 -13.47 0.74 6.12
N ARG A 101 -12.28 0.97 6.67
CA ARG A 101 -11.01 0.60 6.04
C ARG A 101 -10.53 -0.72 6.61
N LEU A 102 -10.05 -1.61 5.75
CA LEU A 102 -9.55 -2.93 6.14
C LEU A 102 -8.45 -2.82 7.21
N VAL A 103 -8.64 -3.47 8.35
CA VAL A 103 -7.69 -3.42 9.47
C VAL A 103 -6.80 -4.67 9.48
N LYS A 104 -5.53 -4.47 9.13
CA LYS A 104 -4.43 -5.38 9.47
C LYS A 104 -3.41 -4.65 10.36
N ARG A 105 -3.07 -5.24 11.52
CA ARG A 105 -2.08 -4.76 12.48
C ARG A 105 -1.13 -5.87 12.90
N ASP A 106 -1.64 -7.07 13.16
CA ASP A 106 -0.80 -8.21 13.53
C ASP A 106 -0.34 -8.99 12.30
N VAL A 107 0.86 -8.68 11.82
CA VAL A 107 1.44 -9.34 10.64
C VAL A 107 1.79 -10.82 10.87
N GLN A 108 1.77 -11.30 12.12
CA GLN A 108 2.08 -12.70 12.46
C GLN A 108 0.90 -13.64 12.17
N THR A 109 -0.29 -13.11 11.96
CA THR A 109 -1.50 -13.88 11.59
C THR A 109 -1.89 -13.59 10.14
N PRO A 110 -2.40 -14.58 9.39
CA PRO A 110 -2.91 -14.35 8.04
C PRO A 110 -4.25 -13.62 8.07
N PHE A 111 -4.66 -13.13 6.91
CA PHE A 111 -6.07 -13.00 6.60
C PHE A 111 -6.62 -14.33 6.11
N VAL A 112 -7.83 -14.68 6.54
CA VAL A 112 -8.53 -15.88 6.13
C VAL A 112 -9.61 -15.48 5.12
N VAL A 113 -9.47 -15.94 3.88
CA VAL A 113 -10.45 -15.70 2.81
C VAL A 113 -11.30 -16.95 2.62
N GLU A 114 -12.59 -16.83 2.88
CA GLU A 114 -13.59 -17.86 2.62
C GLU A 114 -14.08 -17.72 1.17
N LEU A 115 -14.03 -18.81 0.42
CA LEU A 115 -14.48 -18.89 -0.96
C LEU A 115 -15.66 -19.86 -1.04
N GLU A 116 -16.74 -19.43 -1.68
CA GLU A 116 -17.94 -20.22 -1.90
C GLU A 116 -18.28 -20.27 -3.39
N VAL A 117 -18.71 -21.44 -3.85
CA VAL A 117 -19.29 -21.65 -5.19
C VAL A 117 -20.77 -21.90 -5.01
N LEU A 118 -21.60 -21.00 -5.53
CA LEU A 118 -23.05 -21.04 -5.43
C LEU A 118 -23.64 -21.41 -6.79
N ASP A 119 -24.69 -22.23 -6.78
CA ASP A 119 -25.40 -22.62 -8.00
C ASP A 119 -26.17 -21.43 -8.60
N GLY A 120 -26.08 -21.24 -9.92
CA GLY A 120 -26.83 -20.20 -10.62
C GLY A 120 -26.31 -18.77 -10.44
N HIS A 121 -27.11 -17.84 -10.95
CA HIS A 121 -26.84 -16.38 -11.01
C HIS A 121 -27.85 -15.55 -10.22
N GLU A 122 -28.64 -16.20 -9.36
CA GLU A 122 -29.68 -15.55 -8.56
C GLU A 122 -29.09 -14.51 -7.58
N PRO A 123 -29.74 -13.35 -7.35
CA PRO A 123 -29.21 -12.27 -6.51
C PRO A 123 -28.88 -12.66 -5.07
N ASP A 124 -29.68 -13.53 -4.45
CA ASP A 124 -29.50 -13.97 -3.06
C ASP A 124 -28.49 -15.11 -2.91
N GLY A 125 -27.90 -15.54 -4.03
CA GLY A 125 -27.12 -16.77 -4.13
C GLY A 125 -28.00 -18.00 -4.22
N GLY A 126 -27.56 -19.00 -4.99
CA GLY A 126 -28.20 -20.31 -4.99
C GLY A 126 -27.60 -21.26 -3.96
N ARG A 127 -27.91 -22.55 -4.13
CA ARG A 127 -27.40 -23.62 -3.27
C ARG A 127 -25.87 -23.65 -3.28
N LEU A 128 -25.25 -23.78 -2.10
CA LEU A 128 -23.81 -23.99 -1.97
C LEU A 128 -23.39 -25.32 -2.65
N LEU A 129 -22.46 -25.23 -3.60
CA LEU A 129 -21.91 -26.35 -4.36
C LEU A 129 -20.56 -26.80 -3.81
N ALA A 130 -19.71 -25.85 -3.43
CA ALA A 130 -18.37 -26.08 -2.90
C ALA A 130 -17.92 -24.89 -2.06
N GLN A 131 -16.96 -25.12 -1.17
CA GLN A 131 -16.30 -24.08 -0.39
C GLN A 131 -14.81 -24.40 -0.22
N ALA A 132 -14.00 -23.36 -0.04
CA ALA A 132 -12.61 -23.46 0.33
C ALA A 132 -12.20 -22.29 1.21
N VAL A 133 -11.09 -22.44 1.92
CA VAL A 133 -10.48 -21.38 2.73
C VAL A 133 -9.05 -21.18 2.24
N HIS A 134 -8.65 -19.92 2.06
CA HIS A 134 -7.31 -19.55 1.64
C HIS A 134 -6.68 -18.59 2.65
N GLU A 135 -5.51 -18.94 3.17
CA GLU A 135 -4.75 -18.05 4.06
C GLU A 135 -3.85 -17.11 3.26
N ARG A 136 -3.97 -15.82 3.53
CA ARG A 136 -3.15 -14.76 2.95
C ARG A 136 -2.24 -14.18 4.03
N HIS A 137 -0.97 -14.55 4.00
CA HIS A 137 0.02 -14.23 5.02
C HIS A 137 0.69 -12.87 4.81
N PHE A 138 1.16 -12.24 5.88
CA PHE A 138 1.86 -10.95 5.83
C PHE A 138 3.37 -11.05 6.04
N MET A 139 3.87 -12.23 6.42
CA MET A 139 5.30 -12.49 6.61
C MET A 139 5.72 -13.65 5.70
N ALA A 140 6.77 -13.44 4.91
CA ALA A 140 7.31 -14.50 4.07
C ALA A 140 8.01 -15.57 4.92
N PRO A 141 8.07 -16.84 4.46
CA PRO A 141 8.75 -17.90 5.19
C PRO A 141 10.18 -17.49 5.60
N GLY A 142 10.48 -17.59 6.90
CA GLY A 142 11.78 -17.26 7.46
C GLY A 142 12.09 -15.77 7.66
N VAL A 143 11.19 -14.86 7.28
CA VAL A 143 11.30 -13.44 7.67
C VAL A 143 11.18 -13.33 9.19
N ARG A 144 12.12 -12.64 9.82
CA ARG A 144 12.11 -12.40 11.27
C ARG A 144 11.52 -11.03 11.56
N ARG A 145 10.66 -10.97 12.58
CA ARG A 145 10.10 -9.74 13.14
C ARG A 145 10.83 -9.40 14.44
N VAL A 146 11.47 -8.24 14.50
CA VAL A 146 12.28 -7.79 15.65
C VAL A 146 11.76 -6.43 16.12
N PRO A 147 10.98 -6.36 17.21
CA PRO A 147 10.60 -5.08 17.81
C PRO A 147 11.83 -4.27 18.21
N VAL A 148 11.83 -2.97 17.92
CA VAL A 148 12.93 -2.04 18.21
C VAL A 148 12.50 -1.05 19.29
N ARG A 149 13.30 -0.96 20.35
CA ARG A 149 13.17 -0.05 21.48
C ARG A 149 14.54 0.49 21.87
N GLU A 150 15.19 1.17 20.92
CA GLU A 150 16.54 1.70 21.08
C GLU A 150 16.50 3.23 21.24
N GLY A 151 17.04 3.77 22.32
CA GLY A 151 16.94 5.21 22.60
C GLY A 151 15.48 5.68 22.56
N ARG A 152 15.17 6.71 21.78
CA ARG A 152 13.77 7.15 21.56
C ARG A 152 13.06 6.37 20.47
N VAL A 153 13.78 5.65 19.61
CA VAL A 153 13.24 4.98 18.42
C VAL A 153 12.25 3.89 18.82
N ARG A 154 11.04 3.96 18.25
CA ARG A 154 10.00 2.94 18.36
C ARG A 154 9.67 2.41 16.98
N ALA A 155 10.06 1.17 16.70
CA ALA A 155 9.92 0.57 15.38
C ALA A 155 9.75 -0.95 15.47
N THR A 156 9.55 -1.58 14.32
CA THR A 156 9.71 -3.03 14.15
C THR A 156 10.56 -3.28 12.91
N LEU A 157 11.67 -3.99 13.09
CA LEU A 157 12.59 -4.38 12.02
C LEU A 157 12.22 -5.77 11.49
N PHE A 158 12.04 -5.87 10.18
CA PHE A 158 11.84 -7.12 9.46
C PHE A 158 13.10 -7.49 8.71
N LEU A 159 13.59 -8.71 8.90
CA LEU A 159 14.81 -9.21 8.29
C LEU A 159 14.49 -10.42 7.40
N PRO A 160 14.99 -10.46 6.14
CA PRO A 160 14.89 -11.64 5.30
C PRO A 160 15.54 -12.88 5.94
N PRO A 161 15.19 -14.09 5.49
CA PRO A 161 15.89 -15.30 5.92
C PRO A 161 17.38 -15.27 5.55
N GLY A 162 18.20 -15.92 6.37
CA GLY A 162 19.65 -16.03 6.17
C GLY A 162 20.48 -15.09 7.05
N ASN A 163 21.80 -15.31 7.01
CA ASN A 163 22.79 -14.60 7.84
C ASN A 163 23.49 -13.45 7.11
N GLY A 164 23.05 -13.13 5.89
CA GLY A 164 23.62 -12.05 5.08
C GLY A 164 23.30 -10.65 5.65
N SER A 165 23.95 -9.66 5.06
CA SER A 165 23.54 -8.26 5.16
C SER A 165 22.63 -7.90 3.99
N PHE A 166 21.55 -7.18 4.28
CA PHE A 166 20.48 -6.86 3.33
C PHE A 166 20.39 -5.35 3.15
N PRO A 167 20.02 -4.84 1.97
CA PRO A 167 19.81 -3.41 1.82
C PRO A 167 18.70 -2.93 2.78
N GLY A 168 19.00 -1.88 3.54
CA GLY A 168 18.13 -1.36 4.59
C GLY A 168 17.12 -0.33 4.07
N ILE A 169 15.87 -0.41 4.52
CA ILE A 169 14.79 0.54 4.17
C ILE A 169 14.06 0.98 5.45
N ILE A 170 13.82 2.28 5.60
CA ILE A 170 12.88 2.82 6.60
C ILE A 170 11.51 2.97 5.94
N ASP A 171 10.48 2.39 6.55
CA ASP A 171 9.10 2.39 6.07
C ASP A 171 8.23 3.32 6.93
N LEU A 172 7.58 4.30 6.28
CA LEU A 172 6.79 5.36 6.92
C LEU A 172 5.38 5.44 6.33
N PHE A 173 4.39 5.36 7.21
CA PHE A 173 2.99 5.65 6.89
C PHE A 173 2.65 7.11 7.16
N GLY A 174 1.42 7.51 6.78
CA GLY A 174 0.90 8.85 7.01
C GLY A 174 0.29 9.05 8.40
N LEU A 175 -0.52 10.10 8.52
CA LEU A 175 -1.29 10.36 9.73
C LEU A 175 -2.29 9.21 9.99
N GLY A 176 -2.42 8.84 11.26
CA GLY A 176 -3.22 7.76 11.82
C GLY A 176 -2.68 7.31 13.18
N GLY A 177 -1.38 7.51 13.41
CA GLY A 177 -0.69 7.09 14.62
C GLY A 177 -0.50 5.58 14.68
N GLY A 178 0.15 5.12 15.74
CA GLY A 178 0.47 3.70 15.89
C GLY A 178 1.63 3.27 14.99
N LEU A 179 1.74 1.96 14.81
CA LEU A 179 2.75 1.33 13.96
C LEU A 179 2.06 0.37 12.98
N LEU A 180 2.25 0.61 11.68
CA LEU A 180 1.74 -0.25 10.61
C LEU A 180 2.90 -1.06 10.04
N GLU A 181 2.82 -2.38 10.17
CA GLU A 181 3.95 -3.25 9.87
C GLU A 181 3.79 -4.02 8.55
N TYR A 182 2.58 -4.11 8.01
CA TYR A 182 2.23 -5.02 6.91
C TYR A 182 3.01 -4.76 5.62
N ARG A 183 3.34 -3.49 5.31
CA ARG A 183 4.14 -3.17 4.12
C ARG A 183 5.59 -3.57 4.31
N ALA A 184 6.18 -3.25 5.47
CA ALA A 184 7.54 -3.64 5.81
C ALA A 184 7.72 -5.16 5.85
N SER A 185 6.77 -5.89 6.44
CA SER A 185 6.83 -7.35 6.55
C SER A 185 6.76 -8.05 5.20
N LEU A 186 5.91 -7.57 4.28
CA LEU A 186 5.82 -8.06 2.90
C LEU A 186 7.08 -7.73 2.10
N LEU A 187 7.60 -6.50 2.24
CA LEU A 187 8.79 -6.05 1.51
C LEU A 187 10.06 -6.78 1.98
N ALA A 188 10.16 -7.17 3.25
CA ALA A 188 11.26 -8.00 3.73
C ALA A 188 11.31 -9.38 3.03
N GLY A 189 10.16 -9.91 2.60
CA GLY A 189 10.08 -11.10 1.75
C GLY A 189 10.71 -10.92 0.36
N LYS A 190 11.11 -9.69 -0.02
CA LYS A 190 11.75 -9.36 -1.29
C LYS A 190 13.26 -9.11 -1.16
N GLY A 191 13.85 -9.43 0.00
CA GLY A 191 15.31 -9.37 0.19
C GLY A 191 15.83 -8.08 0.85
N PHE A 192 14.96 -7.28 1.47
CA PHE A 192 15.32 -6.04 2.16
C PHE A 192 15.22 -6.17 3.69
N ALA A 193 16.11 -5.52 4.43
CA ALA A 193 15.91 -5.27 5.85
C ALA A 193 15.01 -4.03 6.00
N VAL A 194 13.77 -4.18 6.46
CA VAL A 194 12.78 -3.09 6.45
C VAL A 194 12.32 -2.75 7.85
N MET A 195 12.55 -1.50 8.27
CA MET A 195 12.13 -1.00 9.57
C MET A 195 10.85 -0.18 9.44
N ALA A 196 9.73 -0.74 9.87
CA ALA A 196 8.49 0.02 10.06
C ALA A 196 8.69 0.98 11.23
N LEU A 197 8.67 2.28 10.96
CA LEU A 197 8.99 3.31 11.95
C LEU A 197 7.72 4.04 12.39
N ALA A 198 7.40 3.97 13.68
CA ALA A 198 6.39 4.84 14.28
C ALA A 198 7.03 6.20 14.59
N TYR A 199 6.25 7.27 14.60
CA TYR A 199 6.75 8.61 14.96
C TYR A 199 5.78 9.39 15.86
N TYR A 200 4.59 8.87 16.14
CA TYR A 200 3.66 9.41 17.14
C TYR A 200 2.53 8.41 17.48
N ASN A 201 1.83 8.67 18.58
CA ASN A 201 0.68 7.92 19.10
C ASN A 201 0.93 6.39 19.12
N TYR A 202 2.13 6.00 19.57
CA TYR A 202 2.56 4.62 19.67
C TYR A 202 3.54 4.48 20.83
N ASP A 203 3.23 3.57 21.76
CA ASP A 203 4.03 3.35 22.96
C ASP A 203 4.23 4.63 23.78
N ASP A 204 5.48 5.05 24.02
CA ASP A 204 5.88 6.25 24.75
C ASP A 204 6.19 7.46 23.86
N LEU A 205 5.88 7.39 22.55
CA LEU A 205 6.01 8.53 21.65
C LEU A 205 4.96 9.63 21.97
N PRO A 206 5.19 10.88 21.51
CA PRO A 206 4.19 11.95 21.59
C PRO A 206 2.83 11.52 21.05
N LYS A 207 1.74 12.02 21.66
CA LYS A 207 0.37 11.64 21.27
C LYS A 207 -0.12 12.31 19.99
N ASP A 208 0.47 13.44 19.64
CA ASP A 208 0.16 14.27 18.48
C ASP A 208 1.42 14.50 17.63
N VAL A 209 1.29 15.34 16.61
CA VAL A 209 2.35 15.69 15.66
C VAL A 209 2.51 17.21 15.55
N ASP A 210 2.23 17.95 16.63
CA ASP A 210 2.29 19.41 16.60
C ASP A 210 3.70 19.92 16.26
N ILE A 211 4.72 19.23 16.77
CA ILE A 211 6.14 19.42 16.42
C ILE A 211 6.77 18.06 16.13
N ILE A 212 7.37 17.92 14.96
CA ILE A 212 8.14 16.75 14.54
C ILE A 212 9.62 17.13 14.48
N HIS A 213 10.45 16.45 15.28
CA HIS A 213 11.90 16.65 15.31
C HIS A 213 12.60 15.64 14.40
N LEU A 214 13.33 16.11 13.38
CA LEU A 214 14.04 15.25 12.44
C LEU A 214 15.19 14.46 13.08
N GLU A 215 15.69 14.89 14.24
CA GLU A 215 16.67 14.14 15.05
C GLU A 215 16.14 12.74 15.41
N TYR A 216 14.83 12.58 15.62
CA TYR A 216 14.22 11.26 15.84
C TYR A 216 14.45 10.31 14.66
N PHE A 217 14.32 10.84 13.44
CA PHE A 217 14.50 10.07 12.21
C PHE A 217 16.00 9.86 11.93
N GLU A 218 16.87 10.80 12.33
CA GLU A 218 18.33 10.63 12.30
C GLU A 218 18.78 9.48 13.21
N GLU A 219 18.23 9.41 14.44
CA GLU A 219 18.45 8.28 15.37
C GLU A 219 18.02 6.95 14.72
N ALA A 220 16.86 6.91 14.05
CA ALA A 220 16.37 5.72 13.37
C ALA A 220 17.25 5.30 12.18
N VAL A 221 17.74 6.26 11.37
CA VAL A 221 18.70 5.99 10.28
C VAL A 221 20.00 5.41 10.84
N ASN A 222 20.53 6.00 11.91
CA ASN A 222 21.77 5.54 12.54
C ASN A 222 21.61 4.15 13.17
N TYR A 223 20.47 3.86 13.81
CA TYR A 223 20.15 2.54 14.31
C TYR A 223 20.12 1.49 13.19
N LEU A 224 19.43 1.79 12.08
CA LEU A 224 19.32 0.83 10.97
C LEU A 224 20.69 0.58 10.33
N LEU A 225 21.50 1.62 10.14
CA LEU A 225 22.86 1.50 9.59
C LEU A 225 23.85 0.79 10.51
N SER A 226 23.65 0.84 11.84
CA SER A 226 24.51 0.13 12.79
C SER A 226 24.16 -1.35 12.93
N HIS A 227 22.99 -1.77 12.44
CA HIS A 227 22.55 -3.15 12.53
C HIS A 227 23.44 -4.08 11.67
N PRO A 228 23.99 -5.19 12.22
CA PRO A 228 25.01 -6.01 11.54
C PRO A 228 24.51 -6.70 10.27
N GLN A 229 23.19 -6.84 10.12
CA GLN A 229 22.54 -7.42 8.93
C GLN A 229 22.01 -6.38 7.95
N VAL A 230 22.41 -5.12 8.07
CA VAL A 230 22.11 -4.07 7.08
C VAL A 230 23.35 -3.79 6.24
N LYS A 231 23.16 -3.81 4.92
CA LYS A 231 24.21 -3.59 3.93
C LYS A 231 24.26 -2.12 3.53
N GLY A 232 25.47 -1.61 3.32
CA GLY A 232 25.72 -0.33 2.66
C GLY A 232 25.97 0.81 3.65
N SER A 233 26.39 1.95 3.11
CA SER A 233 26.64 3.18 3.87
C SER A 233 25.42 4.11 3.92
N GLY A 234 24.28 3.67 3.42
CA GLY A 234 23.04 4.42 3.39
C GLY A 234 21.81 3.55 3.27
N VAL A 235 20.65 4.14 3.55
CA VAL A 235 19.35 3.46 3.59
C VAL A 235 18.42 3.95 2.49
N GLY A 236 17.43 3.12 2.16
CA GLY A 236 16.25 3.54 1.44
C GLY A 236 15.20 4.16 2.38
N VAL A 237 14.35 5.02 1.86
CA VAL A 237 13.14 5.49 2.56
C VAL A 237 11.91 5.20 1.69
N LEU A 238 10.92 4.53 2.25
CA LEU A 238 9.62 4.28 1.63
C LEU A 238 8.54 5.00 2.42
N GLY A 239 7.95 6.04 1.84
CA GLY A 239 6.97 6.88 2.52
C GLY A 239 5.66 6.99 1.75
N ILE A 240 4.53 6.92 2.45
CA ILE A 240 3.21 7.26 1.88
C ILE A 240 2.56 8.42 2.64
N SER A 241 1.88 9.33 1.93
CA SER A 241 1.14 10.44 2.55
C SER A 241 2.09 11.35 3.37
N LYS A 242 1.79 11.65 4.64
CA LYS A 242 2.74 12.33 5.56
C LYS A 242 4.07 11.59 5.70
N GLY A 243 4.10 10.26 5.59
CA GLY A 243 5.34 9.49 5.54
C GLY A 243 6.17 9.76 4.29
N GLY A 244 5.53 10.07 3.15
CA GLY A 244 6.20 10.52 1.92
C GLY A 244 6.75 11.94 2.04
N GLU A 245 6.00 12.84 2.68
CA GLU A 245 6.49 14.17 3.04
C GLU A 245 7.70 14.11 3.98
N LEU A 246 7.65 13.26 5.01
CA LEU A 246 8.80 12.97 5.88
C LEU A 246 9.96 12.34 5.09
N GLY A 247 9.68 11.53 4.06
CA GLY A 247 10.70 11.01 3.15
C GLY A 247 11.45 12.13 2.41
N PHE A 248 10.75 13.16 1.93
CA PHE A 248 11.41 14.36 1.38
C PHE A 248 12.26 15.08 2.43
N ALA A 249 11.72 15.27 3.64
CA ALA A 249 12.44 15.94 4.72
C ALA A 249 13.71 15.17 5.13
N MET A 250 13.61 13.87 5.36
CA MET A 250 14.75 13.00 5.69
C MET A 250 15.83 13.08 4.62
N ALA A 251 15.44 12.96 3.35
CA ALA A 251 16.36 13.07 2.22
C ALA A 251 17.04 14.45 2.10
N THR A 252 16.41 15.50 2.61
CA THR A 252 16.88 16.90 2.54
C THR A 252 17.84 17.25 3.67
N PHE A 253 17.54 16.82 4.89
CA PHE A 253 18.24 17.25 6.10
C PHE A 253 19.20 16.22 6.67
N LEU A 254 18.94 14.93 6.44
CA LEU A 254 19.73 13.84 7.02
C LEU A 254 20.78 13.32 6.03
N LYS A 255 21.88 12.81 6.57
CA LYS A 255 22.90 12.11 5.79
C LYS A 255 22.48 10.65 5.55
N ASN A 256 23.14 10.01 4.59
CA ASN A 256 23.05 8.57 4.33
C ASN A 256 21.67 8.07 3.83
N ILE A 257 20.84 8.95 3.27
CA ILE A 257 19.67 8.54 2.49
C ILE A 257 20.11 8.33 1.04
N THR A 258 20.10 7.07 0.58
CA THR A 258 20.60 6.72 -0.77
C THR A 258 19.50 6.86 -1.82
N ALA A 259 18.30 6.38 -1.48
CA ALA A 259 17.17 6.35 -2.40
C ALA A 259 15.86 6.53 -1.63
N ALA A 260 14.88 7.23 -2.21
CA ALA A 260 13.57 7.40 -1.60
C ALA A 260 12.43 7.16 -2.59
N VAL A 261 11.48 6.32 -2.19
CA VAL A 261 10.21 6.11 -2.89
C VAL A 261 9.13 6.87 -2.15
N ILE A 262 8.55 7.86 -2.84
CA ILE A 262 7.52 8.74 -2.29
C ILE A 262 6.19 8.41 -2.94
N ILE A 263 5.26 7.86 -2.16
CA ILE A 263 3.91 7.50 -2.59
C ILE A 263 2.94 8.59 -2.15
N ASN A 264 2.34 9.32 -3.08
CA ASN A 264 1.37 10.38 -2.77
C ASN A 264 1.83 11.32 -1.64
N GLY A 265 3.10 11.73 -1.67
CA GLY A 265 3.72 12.62 -0.68
C GLY A 265 3.57 14.11 -1.04
N SER A 266 3.76 14.98 -0.05
CA SER A 266 3.75 16.44 -0.22
C SER A 266 5.16 17.01 -0.12
N VAL A 267 5.50 17.98 -0.98
CA VAL A 267 6.73 18.78 -0.84
C VAL A 267 6.52 20.00 0.08
N ALA A 268 5.29 20.24 0.52
CA ALA A 268 4.96 21.18 1.58
C ALA A 268 4.79 20.43 2.91
N ASN A 269 5.30 20.98 4.00
CA ASN A 269 5.09 20.45 5.33
C ASN A 269 3.63 20.64 5.76
N VAL A 270 2.90 19.57 6.08
CA VAL A 270 1.46 19.65 6.40
C VAL A 270 1.17 19.27 7.85
N GLY A 271 0.27 20.01 8.50
CA GLY A 271 -0.28 19.70 9.81
C GLY A 271 0.52 20.26 10.99
N GLY A 272 1.76 19.80 11.16
CA GLY A 272 2.63 20.17 12.29
C GLY A 272 3.89 20.92 11.88
N THR A 273 4.58 21.52 12.84
CA THR A 273 5.90 22.16 12.60
C THR A 273 6.98 21.09 12.46
N LEU A 274 7.84 21.21 11.46
CA LEU A 274 9.00 20.34 11.29
C LEU A 274 10.27 21.08 11.71
N GLN A 275 11.06 20.47 12.59
CA GLN A 275 12.29 21.06 13.11
C GLN A 275 13.49 20.15 12.87
N TYR A 276 14.64 20.76 12.56
CA TYR A 276 15.93 20.10 12.58
C TYR A 276 16.99 21.09 13.03
N ARG A 277 17.54 20.88 14.23
CA ARG A 277 18.47 21.80 14.87
C ARG A 277 17.88 23.22 14.89
N ASP A 278 18.55 24.18 14.26
CA ASP A 278 18.13 25.58 14.20
C ASP A 278 17.18 25.89 13.02
N GLU A 279 16.88 24.90 12.17
CA GLU A 279 16.01 25.05 11.02
C GLU A 279 14.57 24.65 11.34
N THR A 280 13.61 25.44 10.86
CA THR A 280 12.17 25.20 11.06
C THR A 280 11.43 25.35 9.73
N ILE A 281 10.60 24.36 9.39
CA ILE A 281 9.64 24.43 8.30
C ILE A 281 8.25 24.52 8.92
N LEU A 282 7.53 25.60 8.64
CA LEU A 282 6.18 25.83 9.17
C LEU A 282 5.15 24.97 8.43
N PRO A 283 4.03 24.58 9.06
CA PRO A 283 2.97 23.89 8.34
C PRO A 283 2.34 24.82 7.29
N VAL A 284 2.01 24.27 6.11
CA VAL A 284 1.22 24.96 5.10
C VAL A 284 -0.17 25.28 5.66
N GLY A 285 -0.66 26.47 5.37
CA GLY A 285 -2.00 26.89 5.76
C GLY A 285 -3.08 26.04 5.09
N MET A 286 -4.25 26.01 5.72
CA MET A 286 -5.43 25.30 5.22
C MET A 286 -6.65 26.22 5.29
N SER A 287 -7.55 26.13 4.31
CA SER A 287 -8.83 26.83 4.30
C SER A 287 -9.99 25.84 4.22
N THR A 288 -10.78 25.78 5.29
CA THR A 288 -12.00 24.95 5.34
C THR A 288 -13.07 25.40 4.34
N LYS A 289 -12.99 26.65 3.83
CA LYS A 289 -13.88 27.18 2.79
C LYS A 289 -13.69 26.49 1.43
N ARG A 290 -12.55 25.84 1.19
CA ARG A 290 -12.26 25.10 -0.05
C ARG A 290 -12.64 23.61 0.03
N ILE A 291 -13.13 23.15 1.19
CA ILE A 291 -13.67 21.79 1.34
C ILE A 291 -15.02 21.72 0.62
N LYS A 292 -15.13 20.81 -0.35
CA LYS A 292 -16.38 20.58 -1.09
C LYS A 292 -17.20 19.52 -0.39
N ARG A 293 -18.52 19.72 -0.30
CA ARG A 293 -19.45 18.67 0.13
C ARG A 293 -19.90 17.90 -1.11
N ILE A 294 -19.78 16.59 -1.06
CA ILE A 294 -20.21 15.65 -2.09
C ILE A 294 -21.52 14.97 -1.62
N LYS A 295 -22.13 14.19 -2.51
CA LYS A 295 -23.23 13.28 -2.22
C LYS A 295 -22.97 12.45 -0.95
N ASP A 296 -24.05 12.09 -0.25
CA ASP A 296 -24.05 11.23 0.94
C ASP A 296 -23.28 11.79 2.16
N GLY A 297 -23.07 13.10 2.19
CA GLY A 297 -22.42 13.80 3.31
C GLY A 297 -20.90 13.70 3.33
N LEU A 298 -20.31 13.11 2.28
CA LEU A 298 -18.87 13.03 2.08
C LEU A 298 -18.26 14.40 1.84
N LYS A 299 -17.00 14.56 2.22
CA LYS A 299 -16.21 15.77 1.98
C LYS A 299 -15.06 15.46 1.02
N ASP A 300 -14.78 16.39 0.13
CA ASP A 300 -13.57 16.41 -0.68
C ASP A 300 -12.67 17.54 -0.20
N ILE A 301 -11.46 17.17 0.19
CA ILE A 301 -10.50 18.02 0.88
C ILE A 301 -9.27 18.34 0.00
N VAL A 302 -9.25 17.90 -1.25
CA VAL A 302 -8.09 18.03 -2.15
C VAL A 302 -7.62 19.48 -2.33
N ASP A 303 -8.55 20.43 -2.26
CA ASP A 303 -8.29 21.87 -2.39
C ASP A 303 -8.14 22.60 -1.04
N ALA A 304 -8.18 21.89 0.09
CA ALA A 304 -8.16 22.51 1.42
C ALA A 304 -6.83 23.22 1.73
N LEU A 305 -5.69 22.63 1.35
CA LEU A 305 -4.36 23.20 1.59
C LEU A 305 -4.10 24.43 0.72
N ASN A 306 -3.38 25.42 1.25
CA ASN A 306 -2.91 26.57 0.49
C ASN A 306 -1.85 26.13 -0.54
N ASN A 307 -1.66 26.93 -1.58
CA ASN A 307 -0.57 26.71 -2.53
C ASN A 307 0.77 27.05 -1.83
N PRO A 308 1.69 26.09 -1.63
CA PRO A 308 2.95 26.35 -0.95
C PRO A 308 3.91 27.22 -1.77
N LEU A 309 3.59 27.55 -3.02
CA LEU A 309 4.40 28.43 -3.88
C LEU A 309 4.09 29.92 -3.68
N GLU A 310 3.09 30.28 -2.87
CA GLU A 310 2.57 31.65 -2.78
C GLU A 310 2.65 32.20 -1.36
N GLY A 311 2.89 33.52 -1.25
CA GLY A 311 2.78 34.26 0.02
C GLY A 311 3.61 33.67 1.17
N ALA A 312 3.01 33.66 2.36
CA ALA A 312 3.66 33.15 3.57
C ALA A 312 3.85 31.62 3.56
N ASP A 313 3.07 30.90 2.74
CA ASP A 313 3.11 29.44 2.66
C ASP A 313 4.38 28.91 1.99
N GLN A 314 5.17 29.76 1.33
CA GLN A 314 6.52 29.41 0.85
C GLN A 314 7.44 28.89 1.95
N LYS A 315 7.21 29.29 3.21
CA LYS A 315 7.96 28.78 4.38
C LYS A 315 7.63 27.33 4.75
N SER A 316 6.63 26.73 4.11
CA SER A 316 6.27 25.32 4.28
C SER A 316 6.99 24.39 3.30
N LEU A 317 7.65 24.93 2.27
CA LEU A 317 8.33 24.12 1.26
C LEU A 317 9.55 23.42 1.86
N ILE A 318 9.62 22.11 1.65
CA ILE A 318 10.81 21.30 1.94
C ILE A 318 11.86 21.61 0.86
N PRO A 319 13.09 22.06 1.24
CA PRO A 319 14.11 22.48 0.28
C PRO A 319 14.84 21.28 -0.35
N VAL A 320 14.09 20.49 -1.12
CA VAL A 320 14.54 19.22 -1.74
C VAL A 320 15.78 19.37 -2.62
N GLU A 321 16.08 20.58 -3.11
CA GLU A 321 17.33 20.89 -3.82
C GLU A 321 18.61 20.59 -3.02
N ARG A 322 18.53 20.50 -1.69
CA ARG A 322 19.67 20.14 -0.83
C ARG A 322 19.96 18.63 -0.82
N SER A 323 19.03 17.80 -1.31
CA SER A 323 19.18 16.35 -1.30
C SER A 323 20.13 15.84 -2.39
N ASP A 324 20.92 14.83 -2.06
CA ASP A 324 21.65 13.97 -3.02
C ASP A 324 20.97 12.60 -3.22
N THR A 325 19.74 12.44 -2.70
CA THR A 325 18.98 11.19 -2.77
C THR A 325 18.44 10.97 -4.19
N THR A 326 18.47 9.73 -4.67
CA THR A 326 17.72 9.37 -5.90
C THR A 326 16.25 9.15 -5.54
N PHE A 327 15.32 9.75 -6.29
CA PHE A 327 13.89 9.66 -6.00
C PHE A 327 13.09 8.90 -7.07
N LEU A 328 12.08 8.15 -6.60
CA LEU A 328 10.95 7.66 -7.38
C LEU A 328 9.65 8.18 -6.75
N PHE A 329 8.83 8.87 -7.55
CA PHE A 329 7.51 9.34 -7.14
C PHE A 329 6.43 8.45 -7.74
N LEU A 330 5.59 7.86 -6.89
CA LEU A 330 4.44 7.05 -7.27
C LEU A 330 3.18 7.83 -6.88
N VAL A 331 2.38 8.21 -7.88
CA VAL A 331 1.30 9.19 -7.71
C VAL A 331 -0.01 8.62 -8.21
N GLY A 332 -1.05 8.69 -7.40
CA GLY A 332 -2.43 8.52 -7.83
C GLY A 332 -2.96 9.82 -8.44
N GLN A 333 -3.42 9.78 -9.70
CA GLN A 333 -3.95 10.97 -10.37
C GLN A 333 -5.34 11.38 -9.86
N ASP A 334 -6.03 10.48 -9.18
CA ASP A 334 -7.32 10.73 -8.54
C ASP A 334 -7.14 10.88 -7.01
N ASP A 335 -5.99 11.37 -6.54
CA ASP A 335 -5.76 11.62 -5.11
C ASP A 335 -6.63 12.79 -4.61
N HIS A 336 -7.60 12.46 -3.76
CA HIS A 336 -8.52 13.42 -3.14
C HIS A 336 -8.15 13.86 -1.71
N ASN A 337 -7.03 13.36 -1.16
CA ASN A 337 -6.49 13.90 0.09
C ASN A 337 -5.80 15.24 -0.16
N TRP A 338 -4.96 15.29 -1.20
CA TRP A 338 -4.21 16.47 -1.61
C TRP A 338 -3.67 16.32 -3.04
N LYS A 339 -3.06 17.38 -3.59
CA LYS A 339 -2.61 17.41 -5.00
C LYS A 339 -1.27 16.72 -5.20
N SER A 340 -1.22 15.41 -5.02
CA SER A 340 0.02 14.61 -5.10
C SER A 340 0.79 14.78 -6.43
N GLU A 341 0.10 14.82 -7.57
CA GLU A 341 0.75 15.08 -8.86
C GLU A 341 1.39 16.47 -8.94
N PHE A 342 0.72 17.49 -8.40
CA PHE A 342 1.27 18.83 -8.31
C PHE A 342 2.54 18.84 -7.46
N TYR A 343 2.52 18.26 -6.26
CA TYR A 343 3.69 18.22 -5.37
C TYR A 343 4.87 17.46 -5.99
N ALA A 344 4.63 16.31 -6.64
CA ALA A 344 5.67 15.55 -7.34
C ALA A 344 6.31 16.36 -8.48
N ARG A 345 5.49 17.09 -9.26
CA ARG A 345 5.98 17.95 -10.34
C ARG A 345 6.76 19.16 -9.81
N GLU A 346 6.32 19.80 -8.73
CA GLU A 346 7.04 20.91 -8.12
C GLU A 346 8.38 20.47 -7.49
N ALA A 347 8.42 19.33 -6.81
CA ALA A 347 9.67 18.74 -6.33
C ALA A 347 10.64 18.45 -7.49
N SER A 348 10.14 17.88 -8.59
CA SER A 348 10.94 17.61 -9.79
C SER A 348 11.48 18.87 -10.46
N LYS A 349 10.67 19.95 -10.56
CA LYS A 349 11.11 21.25 -11.07
C LYS A 349 12.20 21.84 -10.18
N ARG A 350 12.00 21.82 -8.86
CA ARG A 350 12.95 22.38 -7.88
C ARG A 350 14.31 21.66 -7.94
N LEU A 351 14.31 20.34 -7.99
CA LEU A 351 15.51 19.50 -8.15
C LEU A 351 16.27 19.87 -9.44
N GLN A 352 15.58 19.87 -10.59
CA GLN A 352 16.20 20.17 -11.88
C GLN A 352 16.74 21.60 -11.96
N ALA A 353 16.03 22.58 -11.39
CA ALA A 353 16.48 23.97 -11.34
C ALA A 353 17.81 24.16 -10.58
N HIS A 354 18.18 23.22 -9.72
CA HIS A 354 19.44 23.21 -8.96
C HIS A 354 20.43 22.14 -9.45
N GLY A 355 20.26 21.65 -10.68
CA GLY A 355 21.22 20.73 -11.32
C GLY A 355 21.19 19.29 -10.80
N LYS A 356 20.15 18.89 -10.04
CA LYS A 356 19.98 17.51 -9.58
C LYS A 356 19.39 16.62 -10.68
N GLU A 357 19.58 15.30 -10.57
CA GLU A 357 19.01 14.31 -11.48
C GLU A 357 17.47 14.43 -11.49
N LYS A 358 16.86 14.37 -12.68
CA LYS A 358 15.40 14.41 -12.80
C LYS A 358 14.81 13.14 -12.16
N PRO A 359 13.94 13.27 -11.13
CA PRO A 359 13.34 12.12 -10.51
C PRO A 359 12.37 11.40 -11.46
N GLN A 360 12.25 10.09 -11.32
CA GLN A 360 11.21 9.32 -12.03
C GLN A 360 9.86 9.60 -11.37
N ILE A 361 8.84 9.88 -12.18
CA ILE A 361 7.46 10.09 -11.73
C ILE A 361 6.56 9.13 -12.50
N ILE A 362 5.85 8.28 -11.78
CA ILE A 362 4.83 7.39 -12.34
C ILE A 362 3.49 7.85 -11.80
N CYS A 363 2.64 8.32 -12.70
CA CYS A 363 1.27 8.75 -12.41
C CYS A 363 0.30 7.66 -12.85
N TYR A 364 -0.50 7.15 -11.92
CA TYR A 364 -1.51 6.13 -12.17
C TYR A 364 -2.89 6.78 -12.33
N PRO A 365 -3.54 6.68 -13.50
CA PRO A 365 -4.90 7.14 -13.71
C PRO A 365 -5.87 6.47 -12.75
N GLU A 366 -6.95 7.18 -12.37
CA GLU A 366 -8.06 6.63 -11.57
C GLU A 366 -7.60 5.91 -10.30
N THR A 367 -6.52 6.39 -9.70
CA THR A 367 -5.89 5.83 -8.49
C THR A 367 -5.87 6.90 -7.42
N GLY A 368 -6.38 6.57 -6.23
CA GLY A 368 -6.54 7.48 -5.10
C GLY A 368 -5.32 7.59 -4.19
N HIS A 369 -5.55 8.11 -2.98
CA HIS A 369 -4.51 8.43 -2.01
C HIS A 369 -3.79 7.20 -1.43
N TYR A 370 -4.53 6.14 -1.09
CA TYR A 370 -3.98 4.96 -0.42
C TYR A 370 -3.54 3.89 -1.43
N ILE A 371 -2.36 4.07 -2.01
CA ILE A 371 -1.69 3.02 -2.81
C ILE A 371 -1.01 2.04 -1.83
N GLU A 372 -1.75 0.99 -1.50
CA GLU A 372 -1.31 -0.07 -0.58
C GLU A 372 -0.51 -1.17 -1.30
N PRO A 373 0.07 -2.15 -0.57
CA PRO A 373 0.56 -3.37 -1.20
C PRO A 373 -0.54 -4.06 -2.06
N PRO A 374 -0.15 -4.92 -3.02
CA PRO A 374 -1.06 -5.53 -3.96
C PRO A 374 -2.27 -6.21 -3.30
N TYR A 375 -3.42 -6.12 -3.97
CA TYR A 375 -4.70 -6.76 -3.59
C TYR A 375 -5.35 -6.26 -2.30
N PHE A 376 -4.79 -5.26 -1.61
CA PHE A 376 -5.56 -4.53 -0.61
C PHE A 376 -6.77 -3.87 -1.28
N PRO A 377 -8.00 -4.05 -0.76
CA PRO A 377 -9.18 -3.45 -1.36
C PRO A 377 -9.19 -1.94 -1.19
N LEU A 378 -9.70 -1.24 -2.21
CA LEU A 378 -9.81 0.21 -2.21
C LEU A 378 -10.75 0.69 -1.10
N CYS A 379 -10.26 1.60 -0.25
CA CYS A 379 -11.10 2.38 0.66
C CYS A 379 -11.46 3.71 0.00
N LYS A 380 -12.63 3.80 -0.65
CA LYS A 380 -13.08 5.02 -1.35
C LYS A 380 -13.29 6.21 -0.40
N ALA A 381 -13.75 5.94 0.82
CA ALA A 381 -14.00 6.96 1.84
C ALA A 381 -13.85 6.41 3.25
N SER A 382 -13.35 7.22 4.18
CA SER A 382 -13.31 6.90 5.61
C SER A 382 -13.30 8.16 6.46
N LEU A 383 -13.44 8.01 7.78
CA LEU A 383 -13.26 9.12 8.72
C LEU A 383 -11.83 9.67 8.63
N HIS A 384 -11.70 10.98 8.45
CA HIS A 384 -10.44 11.70 8.51
C HIS A 384 -10.33 12.40 9.88
N SER A 385 -9.29 12.05 10.65
CA SER A 385 -9.10 12.53 12.03
C SER A 385 -9.07 14.06 12.15
N LEU A 386 -8.27 14.74 11.31
CA LEU A 386 -8.17 16.21 11.35
C LEU A 386 -9.43 16.95 10.86
N VAL A 387 -10.20 16.36 9.93
CA VAL A 387 -11.40 16.98 9.34
C VAL A 387 -12.65 16.70 10.20
N GLY A 388 -12.60 15.68 11.07
CA GLY A 388 -13.69 15.28 11.95
C GLY A 388 -14.90 14.69 11.22
N GLY A 389 -14.72 14.09 10.04
CA GLY A 389 -15.81 13.51 9.27
C GLY A 389 -15.33 12.64 8.10
N PRO A 390 -16.26 11.98 7.38
CA PRO A 390 -15.91 11.12 6.27
C PRO A 390 -15.46 11.94 5.06
N VAL A 391 -14.31 11.58 4.50
CA VAL A 391 -13.75 12.19 3.28
C VAL A 391 -13.58 11.13 2.20
N ILE A 392 -13.57 11.54 0.94
CA ILE A 392 -13.17 10.68 -0.16
C ILE A 392 -11.65 10.66 -0.31
N TRP A 393 -11.11 9.50 -0.71
CA TRP A 393 -9.69 9.30 -0.98
C TRP A 393 -9.38 9.15 -2.47
N GLY A 394 -10.44 9.04 -3.28
CA GLY A 394 -10.40 8.80 -4.72
C GLY A 394 -10.03 7.36 -5.10
N GLY A 395 -9.90 7.13 -6.40
CA GLY A 395 -9.60 5.84 -7.01
C GLY A 395 -10.84 5.11 -7.51
N GLU A 396 -10.67 4.38 -8.62
CA GLU A 396 -11.64 3.38 -9.09
C GLU A 396 -11.10 1.97 -8.86
N PRO A 397 -11.94 1.01 -8.40
CA PRO A 397 -11.47 -0.26 -7.83
C PRO A 397 -10.47 -1.01 -8.70
N ARG A 398 -10.77 -1.17 -10.00
CA ARG A 398 -9.92 -1.91 -10.93
C ARG A 398 -8.61 -1.16 -11.21
N ALA A 399 -8.69 0.11 -11.60
CA ALA A 399 -7.52 0.91 -11.94
C ALA A 399 -6.57 1.04 -10.73
N HIS A 400 -7.13 1.32 -9.56
CA HIS A 400 -6.41 1.41 -8.29
C HIS A 400 -5.76 0.08 -7.91
N ALA A 401 -6.47 -1.05 -8.05
CA ALA A 401 -5.89 -2.38 -7.78
C ALA A 401 -4.69 -2.68 -8.68
N MET A 402 -4.78 -2.37 -9.97
CA MET A 402 -3.67 -2.57 -10.92
C MET A 402 -2.51 -1.61 -10.64
N ALA A 403 -2.79 -0.37 -10.23
CA ALA A 403 -1.77 0.58 -9.81
C ALA A 403 -1.00 0.08 -8.58
N GLN A 404 -1.68 -0.52 -7.59
CA GLN A 404 -1.00 -1.13 -6.43
C GLN A 404 -0.07 -2.28 -6.84
N VAL A 405 -0.49 -3.13 -7.80
CA VAL A 405 0.33 -4.22 -8.33
C VAL A 405 1.58 -3.68 -9.02
N ASP A 406 1.44 -2.69 -9.92
CA ASP A 406 2.58 -2.09 -10.62
C ASP A 406 3.49 -1.31 -9.66
N ALA A 407 2.94 -0.43 -8.82
CA ALA A 407 3.68 0.35 -7.83
C ALA A 407 4.57 -0.53 -6.94
N TRP A 408 4.07 -1.70 -6.54
CA TRP A 408 4.82 -2.69 -5.78
C TRP A 408 6.02 -3.25 -6.54
N GLN A 409 5.90 -3.48 -7.83
CA GLN A 409 7.01 -3.91 -8.69
C GLN A 409 8.02 -2.78 -8.94
N GLN A 410 7.52 -1.55 -9.16
CA GLN A 410 8.35 -0.36 -9.40
C GLN A 410 9.26 -0.08 -8.20
N LEU A 411 8.70 -0.05 -6.98
CA LEU A 411 9.49 0.23 -5.78
C LEU A 411 10.52 -0.88 -5.48
N GLN A 412 10.20 -2.15 -5.75
CA GLN A 412 11.14 -3.26 -5.58
C GLN A 412 12.30 -3.13 -6.56
N THR A 413 12.00 -2.86 -7.83
CA THR A 413 13.01 -2.67 -8.88
C THR A 413 13.92 -1.48 -8.55
N PHE A 414 13.33 -0.38 -8.11
CA PHE A 414 14.03 0.83 -7.72
C PHE A 414 14.99 0.59 -6.54
N PHE A 415 14.51 0.00 -5.45
CA PHE A 415 15.36 -0.24 -4.29
C PHE A 415 16.47 -1.27 -4.55
N HIS A 416 16.20 -2.34 -5.31
CA HIS A 416 17.26 -3.29 -5.69
C HIS A 416 18.37 -2.59 -6.50
N LYS A 417 17.99 -1.75 -7.46
CA LYS A 417 18.93 -0.99 -8.29
C LYS A 417 19.80 -0.03 -7.47
N HIS A 418 19.19 0.72 -6.56
CA HIS A 418 19.89 1.83 -5.87
C HIS A 418 20.54 1.44 -4.55
N LEU A 419 20.08 0.37 -3.88
CA LEU A 419 20.63 -0.10 -2.61
C LEU A 419 21.46 -1.40 -2.76
N GLY A 420 21.36 -2.10 -3.90
CA GLY A 420 22.03 -3.38 -4.15
C GLY A 420 23.56 -3.35 -4.16
N GLY A 421 24.18 -2.18 -4.30
CA GLY A 421 25.63 -1.98 -4.16
C GLY A 421 26.43 -2.01 -5.46
N GLU A 422 25.78 -1.94 -6.63
CA GLU A 422 26.47 -1.56 -7.87
C GLU A 422 26.82 -0.07 -7.80
N LYS A 423 28.04 0.26 -7.38
CA LYS A 423 28.57 1.63 -7.46
C LYS A 423 28.42 2.10 -8.91
N LYS A 424 27.61 3.14 -9.15
CA LYS A 424 27.77 3.98 -10.33
C LYS A 424 29.18 4.57 -10.25
N THR A 425 30.15 4.01 -10.98
CA THR A 425 31.40 4.69 -11.27
C THR A 425 31.06 5.90 -12.13
N ILE A 426 30.94 7.07 -11.48
CA ILE A 426 30.97 8.34 -12.20
C ILE A 426 32.41 8.47 -12.74
N PRO A 427 32.63 8.63 -14.05
CA PRO A 427 33.95 8.96 -14.55
C PRO A 427 34.31 10.35 -14.00
N ALA A 428 35.36 10.43 -13.19
CA ALA A 428 36.01 11.71 -12.92
C ALA A 428 36.51 12.27 -14.26
N LYS A 429 35.87 13.31 -14.76
CA LYS A 429 36.45 14.14 -15.82
C LYS A 429 37.50 15.04 -15.18
N LEU A 430 38.71 14.98 -15.75
CA LEU A 430 39.74 16.03 -15.68
C LEU A 430 39.17 17.40 -16.01
#